data_AF-A0A382JQ87-F1
#
_entry.id   AF-A0A382JQ87-F1
#
_cell.length_a   1.000
_cell.length_b   1.000
_cell.length_c   1.000
_cell.angle_alpha   90.00
_cell.angle_beta   90.00
_cell.angle_gamma   90.00
#
_symmetry.space_group_name_H-M   'P 1'
#
loop_
_entity.id
_entity.type
_entity.pdbx_description
1 polymer ?
#
loop_
_entity_poly.entity_id
_entity_poly.type
_entity_poly.pdbx_seq_one_letter_code
_entity_poly.pdbx_strand_id
1 'polypeptide(L)'
;MAAKRKPCPPLGQRLRCASFREAGSKKRLVKRPETTQTNSQMNSSIRIKLSIMMFLQFFVWGAWFTTLGLSLASNGLSDIIGAAFQAVPVAAMIAPLFLGLISDRFFNCEKTMGVLHIIGGVLLFSAPSLIANGQGGALSWIIMIHMLCYMPTLALSNTVAFTNIDDRNKFPALRVWGTIGWIVAGLIVGGLGMSSSPKIFTLGAVSGIVLGVFCFFMPKTPPPGKGKPVNLSTILMLDAFKMLCNVPFLIFIICSAMICVPLAYYFAYTSVYLPQIGFQAPASTMALGQVSEIFFMLLVPFFFRKLGVKIMILIGMLAWVARYA
;
A
#
# COMPACT_ATOMS: atom_id res chain seq x y z
N MET A 1 6.19 64.22 20.86
CA MET A 1 4.75 64.45 20.60
C MET A 1 4.01 63.13 20.68
N ALA A 2 3.19 62.97 21.72
CA ALA A 2 2.54 61.73 22.10
C ALA A 2 1.27 61.47 21.29
N ALA A 3 1.20 60.31 20.62
CA ALA A 3 -0.01 59.85 19.95
C ALA A 3 -0.94 59.16 20.95
N LYS A 4 -2.09 59.79 21.23
CA LYS A 4 -3.15 59.30 22.12
C LYS A 4 -3.77 57.99 21.58
N ARG A 5 -3.78 56.94 22.41
CA ARG A 5 -4.52 55.69 22.20
C ARG A 5 -6.03 55.97 22.22
N LYS A 6 -6.79 55.45 21.24
CA LYS A 6 -8.26 55.38 21.29
C LYS A 6 -8.69 54.08 22.00
N PRO A 7 -9.74 54.08 22.83
CA PRO A 7 -10.15 52.91 23.60
C PRO A 7 -10.95 51.91 22.75
N CYS A 8 -10.80 50.63 23.08
CA CYS A 8 -11.52 49.50 22.49
C CYS A 8 -12.96 49.45 23.06
N PRO A 9 -14.02 49.27 22.26
CA PRO A 9 -15.38 49.12 22.80
C PRO A 9 -15.59 47.73 23.43
N PRO A 10 -16.42 47.62 24.48
CA PRO A 10 -16.62 46.40 25.23
C PRO A 10 -17.51 45.37 24.51
N LEU A 11 -17.36 44.13 24.96
CA LEU A 11 -18.03 42.92 24.51
C LEU A 11 -19.56 43.03 24.62
N GLY A 12 -20.26 42.77 23.52
CA GLY A 12 -21.68 42.41 23.55
C GLY A 12 -22.65 43.49 23.06
N GLN A 13 -22.77 43.63 21.74
CA GLN A 13 -24.07 43.92 21.13
C GLN A 13 -24.11 43.39 19.70
N ARG A 14 -25.03 42.45 19.50
CA ARG A 14 -25.24 41.66 18.29
C ARG A 14 -25.86 42.52 17.19
N LEU A 15 -25.28 42.40 15.99
CA LEU A 15 -25.95 42.13 14.71
C LEU A 15 -27.41 42.62 14.57
N ARG A 16 -27.61 43.66 13.77
CA ARG A 16 -28.65 43.70 12.72
C ARG A 16 -28.44 44.85 11.73
N CYS A 17 -28.58 44.48 10.45
CA CYS A 17 -28.87 45.30 9.27
C CYS A 17 -27.90 46.42 8.86
N ALA A 18 -27.19 46.22 7.74
CA ALA A 18 -27.11 47.22 6.69
C ALA A 18 -26.74 46.56 5.35
N SER A 19 -27.67 46.65 4.40
CA SER A 19 -27.47 46.43 2.97
C SER A 19 -26.32 47.30 2.47
N PHE A 20 -25.24 46.69 1.97
CA PHE A 20 -24.21 47.36 1.20
C PHE A 20 -24.19 46.79 -0.22
N ARG A 21 -24.84 47.55 -1.13
CA ARG A 21 -24.50 47.60 -2.55
C ARG A 21 -23.05 48.03 -2.64
N GLU A 22 -22.16 47.16 -3.09
CA GLU A 22 -20.82 47.57 -3.53
C GLU A 22 -20.70 47.54 -5.05
N ALA A 23 -20.09 48.62 -5.52
CA ALA A 23 -19.95 49.05 -6.89
C ALA A 23 -19.18 48.06 -7.76
N GLY A 24 -19.63 47.95 -9.01
CA GLY A 24 -18.97 47.17 -10.04
C GLY A 24 -17.56 47.71 -10.34
N SER A 25 -16.55 46.95 -9.91
CA SER A 25 -15.24 46.94 -10.56
C SER A 25 -15.20 45.71 -11.47
N LYS A 26 -15.45 45.91 -12.77
CA LYS A 26 -15.21 44.89 -13.80
C LYS A 26 -13.69 44.65 -13.91
N LYS A 27 -13.12 43.88 -12.98
CA LYS A 27 -11.83 43.22 -13.21
C LYS A 27 -12.06 42.22 -14.34
N ARG A 28 -11.54 42.58 -15.51
CA ARG A 28 -11.43 41.71 -16.69
C ARG A 28 -10.76 40.41 -16.23
N LEU A 29 -11.54 39.36 -16.03
CA LEU A 29 -11.03 38.01 -15.87
C LEU A 29 -10.21 37.74 -17.13
N VAL A 30 -8.87 37.77 -16.99
CA VAL A 30 -7.97 37.26 -18.01
C VAL A 30 -8.32 35.79 -18.12
N LYS A 31 -9.10 35.46 -19.16
CA LYS A 31 -9.45 34.10 -19.52
C LYS A 31 -8.11 33.41 -19.77
N ARG A 32 -7.67 32.58 -18.82
CA ARG A 32 -6.52 31.70 -18.99
C ARG A 32 -6.78 30.98 -20.31
N PRO A 33 -5.84 30.97 -21.27
CA PRO A 33 -6.06 30.22 -22.49
C PRO A 33 -6.43 28.80 -22.06
N GLU A 34 -7.60 28.34 -22.52
CA GLU A 34 -7.94 26.93 -22.47
C GLU A 34 -6.81 26.23 -23.20
N THR A 35 -5.85 25.70 -22.43
CA THR A 35 -4.95 24.67 -22.92
C THR A 35 -5.87 23.60 -23.43
N THR A 36 -5.99 23.53 -24.76
CA THR A 36 -6.55 22.42 -25.49
C THR A 36 -6.01 21.18 -24.80
N GLN A 37 -6.86 20.51 -24.01
CA GLN A 37 -6.55 19.18 -23.52
C GLN A 37 -6.61 18.33 -24.78
N THR A 38 -5.51 18.32 -25.53
CA THR A 38 -5.19 17.21 -26.39
C THR A 38 -5.33 16.00 -25.49
N ASN A 39 -6.34 15.17 -25.75
CA ASN A 39 -6.45 13.83 -25.21
C ASN A 39 -5.12 13.12 -25.51
N SER A 40 -4.13 13.30 -24.65
CA SER A 40 -2.85 12.62 -24.78
C SER A 40 -3.16 11.21 -24.32
N GLN A 41 -3.65 10.36 -25.23
CA GLN A 41 -3.81 8.96 -24.93
C GLN A 41 -2.46 8.45 -24.43
N MET A 42 -2.42 8.05 -23.15
CA MET A 42 -1.25 7.46 -22.53
C MET A 42 -0.71 6.38 -23.48
N ASN A 43 0.58 6.44 -23.82
CA ASN A 43 1.20 5.48 -24.72
C ASN A 43 0.89 4.06 -24.24
N SER A 44 0.23 3.26 -25.08
CA SER A 44 -0.21 1.90 -24.75
C SER A 44 0.92 1.04 -24.20
N SER A 45 2.16 1.26 -24.68
CA SER A 45 3.35 0.57 -24.18
C SER A 45 3.67 0.91 -22.72
N ILE A 46 3.52 2.16 -22.30
CA ILE A 46 3.75 2.59 -20.92
C ILE A 46 2.66 2.01 -20.02
N ARG A 47 1.40 2.06 -20.46
CA ARG A 47 0.28 1.48 -19.73
C ARG A 47 0.47 -0.01 -19.48
N ILE A 48 0.85 -0.78 -20.50
CA ILE A 48 1.12 -2.22 -20.37
C ILE A 48 2.27 -2.46 -19.38
N LYS A 49 3.37 -1.71 -19.48
CA LYS A 49 4.50 -1.84 -18.56
C LYS A 49 4.10 -1.58 -17.10
N LEU A 50 3.32 -0.53 -16.85
CA LEU A 50 2.81 -0.21 -15.52
C LEU A 50 1.84 -1.27 -14.97
N SER A 51 0.98 -1.81 -15.83
CA SER A 51 0.09 -2.92 -15.48
C SER A 51 0.88 -4.18 -15.10
N ILE A 52 1.90 -4.56 -15.88
CA ILE A 52 2.77 -5.70 -15.58
C ILE A 52 3.51 -5.49 -14.27
N MET A 53 4.06 -4.29 -14.05
CA MET A 53 4.73 -3.93 -12.80
C MET A 53 3.78 -4.09 -11.60
N MET A 54 2.56 -3.53 -11.67
CA MET A 54 1.56 -3.64 -10.60
C MET A 54 1.15 -5.09 -10.36
N PHE A 55 0.92 -5.86 -11.44
CA PHE A 55 0.60 -7.28 -11.35
C PHE A 55 1.69 -8.05 -10.62
N LEU A 56 2.93 -7.97 -11.11
CA LEU A 56 4.06 -8.71 -10.54
C LEU A 56 4.35 -8.28 -9.11
N GLN A 57 4.23 -6.99 -8.79
CA GLN A 57 4.47 -6.47 -7.43
C GLN A 57 3.63 -7.23 -6.41
N PHE A 58 2.33 -7.33 -6.63
CA PHE A 58 1.43 -8.02 -5.71
C PHE A 58 1.41 -9.54 -5.91
N PHE A 59 1.75 -10.04 -7.09
CA PHE A 59 1.97 -11.47 -7.32
C PHE A 59 3.08 -12.00 -6.42
N VAL A 60 4.23 -11.31 -6.37
CA VAL A 60 5.38 -11.70 -5.54
C VAL A 60 4.96 -11.87 -4.09
N TRP A 61 4.22 -10.91 -3.55
CA TRP A 61 3.77 -10.96 -2.17
C TRP A 61 2.70 -12.04 -1.94
N GLY A 62 1.69 -12.09 -2.82
CA GLY A 62 0.60 -13.06 -2.73
C GLY A 62 1.05 -14.51 -2.87
N ALA A 63 2.13 -14.77 -3.63
CA ALA A 63 2.64 -16.11 -3.93
C ALA A 63 3.12 -16.90 -2.71
N TRP A 64 3.53 -16.21 -1.65
CA TRP A 64 4.04 -16.89 -0.44
C TRP A 64 3.41 -16.38 0.85
N PHE A 65 3.01 -15.11 0.92
CA PHE A 65 2.49 -14.54 2.18
C PHE A 65 1.13 -15.11 2.60
N THR A 66 0.25 -15.40 1.63
CA THR A 66 -1.11 -15.90 1.89
C THR A 66 -1.13 -17.25 2.61
N THR A 67 -0.14 -18.10 2.33
CA THR A 67 -0.03 -19.45 2.89
C THR A 67 1.22 -19.66 3.74
N LEU A 68 1.92 -18.57 4.07
CA LEU A 68 3.10 -18.58 4.94
C LEU A 68 2.84 -19.32 6.25
N GLY A 69 1.73 -19.02 6.93
CA GLY A 69 1.36 -19.69 8.18
C GLY A 69 1.21 -21.20 8.03
N LEU A 70 0.46 -21.64 7.00
CA LEU A 70 0.28 -23.06 6.70
C LEU A 70 1.59 -23.75 6.34
N SER A 71 2.45 -23.12 5.53
CA SER A 71 3.73 -23.70 5.16
C SER A 71 4.65 -23.84 6.36
N LEU A 72 4.75 -22.83 7.22
CA LEU A 72 5.55 -22.92 8.45
C LEU A 72 5.01 -23.99 9.41
N ALA A 73 3.70 -24.02 9.65
CA ALA A 73 3.08 -25.01 10.53
C ALA A 73 3.28 -26.44 10.03
N SER A 74 3.10 -26.67 8.72
CA SER A 74 3.24 -28.01 8.10
C SER A 74 4.69 -28.52 8.07
N ASN A 75 5.67 -27.64 8.26
CA ASN A 75 7.10 -27.98 8.27
C ASN A 75 7.72 -27.87 9.68
N GLY A 76 6.92 -27.93 10.74
CA GLY A 76 7.42 -27.95 12.12
C GLY A 76 7.98 -26.61 12.63
N LEU A 77 7.60 -25.50 11.99
CA LEU A 77 8.10 -24.15 12.28
C LEU A 77 6.98 -23.22 12.77
N SER A 78 5.99 -23.75 13.49
CA SER A 78 4.85 -22.97 14.01
C SER A 78 5.28 -21.82 14.93
N ASP A 79 6.36 -21.99 15.68
CA ASP A 79 6.84 -21.03 16.69
C ASP A 79 7.28 -19.69 16.07
N ILE A 80 7.67 -19.70 14.79
CA ILE A 80 8.14 -18.50 14.08
C ILE A 80 7.05 -17.82 13.25
N ILE A 81 5.80 -18.32 13.23
CA ILE A 81 4.72 -17.71 12.45
C ILE A 81 4.53 -16.25 12.86
N GLY A 82 4.43 -15.97 14.16
CA GLY A 82 4.33 -14.59 14.67
C GLY A 82 5.50 -13.72 14.23
N ALA A 83 6.73 -14.26 14.31
CA ALA A 83 7.95 -13.57 13.90
C ALA A 83 8.01 -13.27 12.40
N ALA A 84 7.48 -14.18 11.57
CA ALA A 84 7.44 -14.02 10.12
C ALA A 84 6.39 -12.98 9.70
N PHE A 85 5.21 -12.94 10.34
CA PHE A 85 4.16 -11.96 10.02
C PHE A 85 4.45 -10.56 10.57
N GLN A 86 5.12 -10.42 11.72
CA GLN A 86 5.54 -9.09 12.24
C GLN A 86 6.61 -8.41 11.37
N ALA A 87 7.29 -9.14 10.50
CA ALA A 87 8.27 -8.58 9.58
C ALA A 87 7.67 -7.49 8.70
N VAL A 88 6.40 -7.64 8.30
CA VAL A 88 5.68 -6.66 7.47
C VAL A 88 5.55 -5.30 8.16
N PRO A 89 4.88 -5.17 9.33
CA PRO A 89 4.73 -3.88 9.99
C PRO A 89 6.07 -3.27 10.43
N VAL A 90 7.01 -4.08 10.91
CA VAL A 90 8.35 -3.59 11.29
C VAL A 90 9.07 -3.00 10.09
N ALA A 91 9.10 -3.71 8.96
CA ALA A 91 9.71 -3.20 7.74
C ALA A 91 8.96 -1.99 7.16
N ALA A 92 7.63 -1.96 7.26
CA ALA A 92 6.83 -0.81 6.80
C ALA A 92 7.10 0.47 7.61
N MET A 93 7.50 0.35 8.87
CA MET A 93 7.91 1.47 9.70
C MET A 93 9.36 1.92 9.41
N ILE A 94 10.27 0.97 9.21
CA ILE A 94 11.72 1.25 9.07
C ILE A 94 12.09 1.62 7.64
N ALA A 95 11.62 0.88 6.65
CA ALA A 95 12.14 0.96 5.29
C ALA A 95 11.86 2.31 4.58
N PRO A 96 10.69 2.98 4.76
CA PRO A 96 10.48 4.31 4.18
C PRO A 96 11.47 5.36 4.69
N LEU A 97 11.93 5.27 5.95
CA LEU A 97 12.85 6.23 6.57
C LEU A 97 14.22 6.24 5.88
N PHE A 98 14.72 5.06 5.49
CA PHE A 98 16.04 4.92 4.89
C PHE A 98 15.97 4.75 3.37
N LEU A 99 15.32 3.69 2.91
CA LEU A 99 15.32 3.29 1.50
C LEU A 99 14.40 4.17 0.65
N GLY A 100 13.26 4.61 1.20
CA GLY A 100 12.38 5.57 0.52
C GLY A 100 13.08 6.92 0.30
N LEU A 101 13.66 7.48 1.37
CA LEU A 101 14.36 8.77 1.32
C LEU A 101 15.58 8.77 0.38
N ILE A 102 16.38 7.70 0.40
CA ILE A 102 17.55 7.58 -0.48
C ILE A 102 17.09 7.50 -1.95
N SER A 103 16.07 6.69 -2.22
CA SER A 103 15.53 6.52 -3.57
C SER A 103 14.91 7.78 -4.12
N ASP A 104 14.25 8.57 -3.29
CA ASP A 104 13.57 9.79 -3.74
C ASP A 104 14.55 10.93 -4.09
N ARG A 105 15.85 10.79 -3.78
CA ARG A 105 16.85 11.87 -3.99
C ARG A 105 18.05 11.47 -4.84
N PHE A 106 18.54 10.24 -4.71
CA PHE A 106 19.84 9.85 -5.29
C PHE A 106 19.72 8.94 -6.50
N PHE A 107 18.71 8.08 -6.55
CA PHE A 107 18.58 7.06 -7.58
C PHE A 107 17.23 7.18 -8.30
N ASN A 108 17.14 6.61 -9.49
CA ASN A 108 15.85 6.54 -10.16
C ASN A 108 14.97 5.48 -9.48
N CYS A 109 13.68 5.78 -9.28
CA CYS A 109 12.77 4.92 -8.53
C CYS A 109 12.64 3.52 -9.17
N GLU A 110 12.64 3.42 -10.50
CA GLU A 110 12.57 2.12 -11.19
C GLU A 110 13.80 1.25 -10.91
N LYS A 111 14.99 1.85 -10.87
CA LYS A 111 16.24 1.11 -10.63
C LYS A 111 16.34 0.63 -9.20
N THR A 112 15.98 1.49 -8.24
CA THR A 112 16.01 1.08 -6.83
C THR A 112 15.03 -0.05 -6.58
N MET A 113 13.81 0.05 -7.12
CA MET A 113 12.83 -1.03 -7.05
C MET A 113 13.36 -2.33 -7.69
N GLY A 114 14.05 -2.21 -8.84
CA GLY A 114 14.69 -3.35 -9.50
C GLY A 114 15.72 -4.07 -8.62
N VAL A 115 16.65 -3.31 -8.04
CA VAL A 115 17.70 -3.84 -7.15
C VAL A 115 17.09 -4.48 -5.89
N LEU A 116 16.12 -3.82 -5.26
CA LEU A 116 15.48 -4.33 -4.05
C LEU A 116 14.73 -5.64 -4.29
N HIS A 117 14.05 -5.78 -5.42
CA HIS A 117 13.37 -7.04 -5.77
C HIS A 117 14.35 -8.17 -6.11
N ILE A 118 15.50 -7.86 -6.74
CA ILE A 118 16.55 -8.87 -6.98
C ILE A 118 17.13 -9.34 -5.65
N ILE A 119 17.55 -8.42 -4.77
CA ILE A 119 18.10 -8.76 -3.45
C ILE A 119 17.07 -9.54 -2.63
N GLY A 120 15.84 -9.02 -2.54
CA GLY A 120 14.74 -9.67 -1.84
C GLY A 120 14.43 -11.06 -2.38
N GLY A 121 14.43 -11.24 -3.71
CA GLY A 121 14.20 -12.52 -4.36
C GLY A 121 15.32 -13.53 -4.08
N VAL A 122 16.59 -13.11 -4.15
CA VAL A 122 17.75 -13.96 -3.82
C VAL A 122 17.70 -14.42 -2.36
N LEU A 123 17.37 -13.52 -1.44
CA LEU A 123 17.18 -13.87 -0.02
C LEU A 123 16.05 -14.90 0.15
N LEU A 124 14.91 -14.67 -0.50
CA LEU A 124 13.75 -15.56 -0.42
C LEU A 124 14.04 -16.94 -1.02
N PHE A 125 14.94 -17.04 -2.00
CA PHE A 125 15.37 -18.30 -2.60
C PHE A 125 16.08 -19.24 -1.60
N SER A 126 16.67 -18.69 -0.53
CA SER A 126 17.30 -19.49 0.54
C SER A 126 16.30 -20.12 1.51
N ALA A 127 15.05 -19.63 1.55
CA ALA A 127 14.06 -20.05 2.54
C ALA A 127 13.72 -21.55 2.52
N PRO A 128 13.50 -22.22 1.36
CA PRO A 128 13.23 -23.66 1.34
C PRO A 128 14.34 -24.50 1.98
N SER A 129 15.60 -24.13 1.75
CA SER A 129 16.77 -24.80 2.33
C SER A 129 16.83 -24.60 3.84
N LEU A 130 16.50 -23.41 4.34
CA LEU A 130 16.45 -23.15 5.79
C LEU A 130 15.34 -23.93 6.48
N ILE A 131 14.17 -24.06 5.82
CA ILE A 131 13.06 -24.87 6.31
C ILE A 131 13.45 -26.35 6.39
N ALA A 132 14.06 -26.88 5.33
CA ALA A 132 14.51 -28.28 5.30
C ALA A 132 15.54 -28.61 6.39
N ASN A 133 16.34 -27.64 6.81
CA ASN A 133 17.33 -27.77 7.88
C ASN A 133 16.80 -27.39 9.28
N GLY A 134 15.50 -27.08 9.43
CA GLY A 134 14.89 -26.70 10.71
C GLY A 134 15.38 -25.37 11.28
N GLN A 135 15.96 -24.48 10.48
CA GLN A 135 16.58 -23.23 10.93
C GLN A 135 15.58 -22.07 11.02
N GLY A 136 14.57 -22.21 11.88
CA GLY A 136 13.49 -21.22 12.04
C GLY A 136 13.98 -19.79 12.34
N GLY A 137 14.94 -19.65 13.26
CA GLY A 137 15.47 -18.33 13.62
C GLY A 137 16.16 -17.61 12.45
N ALA A 138 16.95 -18.34 11.65
CA ALA A 138 17.59 -17.80 10.44
C ALA A 138 16.53 -17.42 9.39
N LEU A 139 15.49 -18.25 9.23
CA LEU A 139 14.39 -17.98 8.32
C LEU A 139 13.62 -16.70 8.71
N SER A 140 13.36 -16.47 10.00
CA SER A 140 12.72 -15.23 10.46
C SER A 140 13.51 -13.99 10.08
N TRP A 141 14.85 -14.03 10.21
CA TRP A 141 15.71 -12.93 9.78
C TRP A 141 15.72 -12.74 8.26
N ILE A 142 15.76 -13.83 7.49
CA ILE A 142 15.67 -13.74 6.02
C ILE A 142 14.35 -13.11 5.59
N ILE A 143 13.23 -13.50 6.20
CA ILE A 143 11.92 -12.90 5.94
C ILE A 143 11.92 -11.41 6.33
N MET A 144 12.52 -11.04 7.46
CA MET A 144 12.66 -9.65 7.88
C MET A 144 13.45 -8.81 6.87
N ILE A 145 14.62 -9.29 6.44
CA ILE A 145 15.47 -8.57 5.48
C ILE A 145 14.77 -8.48 4.12
N HIS A 146 14.11 -9.57 3.67
CA HIS A 146 13.27 -9.53 2.48
C HIS A 146 12.18 -8.45 2.58
N MET A 147 11.50 -8.35 3.73
CA MET A 147 10.46 -7.33 3.94
C MET A 147 11.03 -5.91 3.98
N LEU A 148 12.22 -5.71 4.55
CA LEU A 148 12.93 -4.43 4.48
C LEU A 148 13.24 -4.01 3.04
N CYS A 149 13.51 -4.97 2.15
CA CYS A 149 13.66 -4.72 0.72
C CYS A 149 12.29 -4.49 0.03
N TYR A 150 11.28 -5.27 0.36
CA TYR A 150 9.99 -5.27 -0.33
C TYR A 150 9.07 -4.11 0.07
N MET A 151 8.92 -3.77 1.35
CA MET A 151 8.02 -2.71 1.81
C MET A 151 8.20 -1.33 1.13
N PRO A 152 9.43 -0.79 0.93
CA PRO A 152 9.59 0.49 0.27
C PRO A 152 9.19 0.44 -1.21
N THR A 153 9.22 -0.74 -1.85
CA THR A 153 8.79 -0.89 -3.25
C THR A 153 7.29 -0.65 -3.46
N LEU A 154 6.47 -0.79 -2.41
CA LEU A 154 5.04 -0.43 -2.48
C LEU A 154 4.84 1.08 -2.68
N ALA A 155 5.65 1.91 -2.02
CA ALA A 155 5.63 3.35 -2.22
C ALA A 155 6.30 3.74 -3.55
N LEU A 156 7.45 3.13 -3.87
CA LEU A 156 8.18 3.43 -5.11
C LEU A 156 7.38 3.05 -6.36
N SER A 157 6.66 1.93 -6.36
CA SER A 157 5.79 1.53 -7.48
C SER A 157 4.66 2.52 -7.72
N ASN A 158 4.11 3.11 -6.66
CA ASN A 158 3.15 4.21 -6.78
C ASN A 158 3.82 5.46 -7.38
N THR A 159 5.03 5.82 -6.93
CA THR A 159 5.80 6.93 -7.51
C THR A 159 6.07 6.70 -9.00
N VAL A 160 6.56 5.52 -9.39
CA VAL A 160 6.79 5.14 -10.79
C VAL A 160 5.51 5.24 -11.60
N ALA A 161 4.37 4.79 -11.07
CA ALA A 161 3.09 4.94 -11.76
C ALA A 161 2.69 6.41 -11.90
N PHE A 162 2.70 7.19 -10.83
CA PHE A 162 2.27 8.59 -10.86
C PHE A 162 3.14 9.49 -11.74
N THR A 163 4.44 9.20 -11.87
CA THR A 163 5.35 9.95 -12.75
C THR A 163 5.12 9.64 -14.23
N ASN A 164 4.59 8.46 -14.56
CA ASN A 164 4.48 7.98 -15.94
C ASN A 164 3.03 7.95 -16.47
N ILE A 165 2.03 8.26 -15.64
CA ILE A 165 0.64 8.45 -16.09
C ILE A 165 0.36 9.93 -16.42
N ASP A 166 -0.49 10.12 -17.41
CA ASP A 166 -0.95 11.44 -17.89
C ASP A 166 -2.09 12.00 -17.02
N ASP A 167 -3.01 11.15 -16.59
CA ASP A 167 -4.12 11.50 -15.70
C ASP A 167 -4.10 10.63 -14.43
N ARG A 168 -4.13 11.29 -13.27
CA ARG A 168 -4.19 10.64 -11.95
C ARG A 168 -5.43 9.78 -11.77
N ASN A 169 -6.53 10.09 -12.47
CA ASN A 169 -7.76 9.28 -12.42
C ASN A 169 -7.58 7.86 -13.00
N LYS A 170 -6.50 7.61 -13.74
CA LYS A 170 -6.19 6.27 -14.29
C LYS A 170 -5.45 5.38 -13.30
N PHE A 171 -4.92 5.93 -12.21
CA PHE A 171 -4.18 5.17 -11.20
C PHE A 171 -5.01 4.07 -10.52
N PRO A 172 -6.28 4.29 -10.11
CA PRO A 172 -7.13 3.23 -9.58
C PRO A 172 -7.27 2.04 -10.54
N ALA A 173 -7.41 2.29 -11.85
CA ALA A 173 -7.50 1.23 -12.86
C ALA A 173 -6.18 0.45 -13.01
N LEU A 174 -5.03 1.11 -12.86
CA LEU A 174 -3.73 0.42 -12.80
C LEU A 174 -3.61 -0.43 -11.54
N ARG A 175 -4.13 0.05 -10.41
CA ARG A 175 -4.05 -0.67 -9.12
C ARG A 175 -4.83 -1.99 -9.12
N VAL A 176 -5.90 -2.10 -9.92
CA VAL A 176 -6.64 -3.35 -10.09
C VAL A 176 -5.73 -4.50 -10.55
N TRP A 177 -4.72 -4.22 -11.39
CA TRP A 177 -3.75 -5.24 -11.81
C TRP A 177 -2.96 -5.83 -10.63
N GLY A 178 -2.73 -5.05 -9.57
CA GLY A 178 -2.14 -5.55 -8.34
C GLY A 178 -3.04 -6.58 -7.65
N THR A 179 -4.32 -6.27 -7.49
CA THR A 179 -5.27 -7.22 -6.89
C THR A 179 -5.41 -8.49 -7.74
N ILE A 180 -5.40 -8.36 -9.07
CA ILE A 180 -5.37 -9.51 -9.99
C ILE A 180 -4.09 -10.33 -9.78
N GLY A 181 -2.93 -9.69 -9.63
CA GLY A 181 -1.67 -10.36 -9.33
C GLY A 181 -1.74 -11.20 -8.05
N TRP A 182 -2.31 -10.64 -6.99
CA TRP A 182 -2.52 -11.35 -5.72
C TRP A 182 -3.44 -12.57 -5.87
N ILE A 183 -4.56 -12.40 -6.58
CA ILE A 183 -5.54 -13.49 -6.83
C ILE A 183 -4.88 -14.61 -7.63
N VAL A 184 -4.23 -14.27 -8.75
CA VAL A 184 -3.59 -15.26 -9.63
C VAL A 184 -2.50 -16.01 -8.89
N ALA A 185 -1.71 -15.34 -8.04
CA ALA A 185 -0.72 -16.00 -7.20
C ALA A 185 -1.36 -17.05 -6.27
N GLY A 186 -2.43 -16.69 -5.56
CA GLY A 186 -3.16 -17.62 -4.68
C GLY A 186 -3.79 -18.79 -5.44
N LEU A 187 -4.34 -18.55 -6.63
CA LEU A 187 -4.91 -19.59 -7.48
C LEU A 187 -3.84 -20.56 -8.02
N ILE A 188 -2.67 -20.07 -8.43
CA ILE A 188 -1.55 -20.91 -8.87
C ILE A 188 -1.02 -21.75 -7.71
N VAL A 189 -0.81 -21.15 -6.54
CA VAL A 189 -0.31 -21.86 -5.35
C VAL A 189 -1.29 -22.94 -4.91
N GLY A 190 -2.58 -22.64 -4.88
CA GLY A 190 -3.60 -23.60 -4.49
C GLY A 190 -3.83 -24.69 -5.55
N GLY A 191 -3.89 -24.32 -6.83
CA GLY A 191 -4.08 -25.27 -7.94
C GLY A 191 -2.93 -26.24 -8.14
N LEU A 192 -1.70 -25.83 -7.82
CA LEU A 192 -0.52 -26.71 -7.84
C LEU A 192 -0.32 -27.48 -6.53
N GLY A 193 -1.23 -27.36 -5.55
CA GLY A 193 -1.09 -28.02 -4.25
C GLY A 193 0.10 -27.53 -3.42
N MET A 194 0.63 -26.34 -3.70
CA MET A 194 1.81 -25.79 -3.04
C MET A 194 1.50 -25.08 -1.72
N SER A 195 0.23 -25.03 -1.30
CA SER A 195 -0.20 -24.23 -0.14
C SER A 195 0.56 -24.54 1.17
N SER A 196 1.01 -25.77 1.39
CA SER A 196 1.86 -26.13 2.56
C SER A 196 3.34 -26.24 2.22
N SER A 197 3.71 -26.17 0.94
CA SER A 197 5.05 -26.46 0.47
C SER A 197 5.99 -25.26 0.63
N PRO A 198 7.24 -25.46 1.07
CA PRO A 198 8.27 -24.41 1.03
C PRO A 198 8.51 -23.83 -0.38
N LYS A 199 8.07 -24.52 -1.44
CA LYS A 199 8.16 -24.04 -2.83
C LYS A 199 7.44 -22.71 -3.07
N ILE A 200 6.52 -22.29 -2.20
CA ILE A 200 5.90 -20.95 -2.27
C ILE A 200 6.96 -19.84 -2.24
N PHE A 201 8.02 -20.01 -1.45
CA PHE A 201 9.13 -19.06 -1.36
C PHE A 201 9.91 -19.02 -2.67
N THR A 202 10.11 -20.16 -3.33
CA THR A 202 10.75 -20.23 -4.65
C THR A 202 9.92 -19.50 -5.70
N LEU A 203 8.58 -19.65 -5.70
CA LEU A 203 7.70 -18.93 -6.61
C LEU A 203 7.77 -17.41 -6.37
N GLY A 204 7.75 -16.97 -5.11
CA GLY A 204 7.96 -15.57 -4.73
C GLY A 204 9.34 -15.05 -5.14
N ALA A 205 10.38 -15.85 -4.98
CA ALA A 205 11.76 -15.49 -5.31
C ALA A 205 11.94 -15.28 -6.82
N VAL A 206 11.48 -16.25 -7.62
CA VAL A 206 11.57 -16.18 -9.09
C VAL A 206 10.75 -15.00 -9.62
N SER A 207 9.50 -14.85 -9.17
CA SER A 207 8.66 -13.71 -9.59
C SER A 207 9.27 -12.37 -9.16
N GLY A 208 9.91 -12.31 -7.99
CA GLY A 208 10.61 -11.13 -7.49
C GLY A 208 11.80 -10.77 -8.36
N ILE A 209 12.66 -11.73 -8.69
CA ILE A 209 13.80 -11.52 -9.60
C ILE A 209 13.32 -11.09 -10.99
N VAL A 210 12.27 -11.73 -11.52
CA VAL A 210 11.67 -11.36 -12.81
C VAL A 210 11.18 -9.92 -12.80
N LEU A 211 10.45 -9.50 -11.75
CA LEU A 211 10.04 -8.11 -11.57
C LEU A 211 11.26 -7.19 -11.46
N GLY A 212 12.26 -7.59 -10.69
CA GLY A 212 13.47 -6.81 -10.48
C GLY A 212 14.22 -6.52 -11.78
N VAL A 213 14.37 -7.54 -12.63
CA VAL A 213 14.94 -7.42 -13.98
C VAL A 213 14.04 -6.56 -14.87
N PHE A 214 12.72 -6.78 -14.83
CA PHE A 214 11.75 -6.00 -15.59
C PHE A 214 11.79 -4.50 -15.28
N CYS A 215 12.06 -4.13 -14.03
CA CYS A 215 12.15 -2.73 -13.60
C CYS A 215 13.26 -1.94 -14.32
N PHE A 216 14.31 -2.57 -14.83
CA PHE A 216 15.35 -1.88 -15.60
C PHE A 216 14.90 -1.48 -17.01
N PHE A 217 13.80 -2.08 -17.51
CA PHE A 217 13.18 -1.75 -18.80
C PHE A 217 12.01 -0.77 -18.69
N MET A 218 11.71 -0.32 -17.47
CA MET A 218 10.70 0.70 -17.20
C MET A 218 11.14 2.08 -17.71
N PRO A 219 10.17 2.98 -18.00
CA PRO A 219 10.50 4.37 -18.29
C PRO A 219 11.24 5.00 -17.10
N LYS A 220 12.22 5.84 -17.42
CA LYS A 220 13.06 6.50 -16.43
C LYS A 220 12.21 7.37 -15.51
N THR A 221 12.27 7.11 -14.22
CA THR A 221 11.55 7.83 -13.17
C THR A 221 12.59 8.56 -12.31
N PRO A 222 12.97 9.80 -12.68
CA PRO A 222 13.99 10.53 -11.94
C PRO A 222 13.51 10.86 -10.51
N PRO A 223 14.44 10.96 -9.55
CA PRO A 223 14.10 11.17 -8.15
C PRO A 223 13.34 12.50 -7.93
N PRO A 224 12.14 12.49 -7.32
CA PRO A 224 11.31 13.69 -7.14
C PRO A 224 11.91 14.75 -6.21
N GLY A 225 12.87 14.35 -5.35
CA GLY A 225 13.57 15.21 -4.40
C GLY A 225 14.97 15.66 -4.86
N LYS A 226 15.38 15.39 -6.10
CA LYS A 226 16.71 15.76 -6.62
C LYS A 226 16.94 17.27 -6.50
N GLY A 227 18.01 17.66 -5.81
CA GLY A 227 18.44 19.07 -5.69
C GLY A 227 17.73 19.93 -4.64
N LYS A 228 16.76 19.41 -3.87
CA LYS A 228 16.11 20.16 -2.77
C LYS A 228 16.95 20.10 -1.49
N PRO A 229 17.03 21.16 -0.65
CA PRO A 229 17.81 21.14 0.58
C PRO A 229 17.31 20.07 1.57
N VAL A 230 18.24 19.52 2.35
CA VAL A 230 17.99 18.43 3.29
C VAL A 230 17.42 18.99 4.59
N ASN A 231 16.13 18.80 4.84
CA ASN A 231 15.54 19.14 6.13
C ASN A 231 15.49 17.89 7.02
N LEU A 232 16.33 17.86 8.06
CA LEU A 232 16.45 16.73 8.99
C LEU A 232 15.12 16.42 9.72
N SER A 233 14.29 17.44 9.96
CA SER A 233 12.94 17.30 10.55
C SER A 233 11.97 16.56 9.61
N THR A 234 12.09 16.80 8.30
CA THR A 234 11.31 16.12 7.27
C THR A 234 11.81 14.68 7.03
N ILE A 235 13.12 14.43 7.23
CA ILE A 235 13.73 13.10 7.11
C ILE A 235 13.27 12.17 8.23
N LEU A 236 13.33 12.64 9.47
CA LEU A 236 12.95 11.85 10.64
C LEU A 236 11.42 11.78 10.84
N MET A 237 10.63 12.23 9.87
CA MET A 237 9.16 12.32 9.92
C MET A 237 8.64 13.00 11.20
N LEU A 238 9.40 13.91 11.79
CA LEU A 238 9.03 14.59 13.05
C LEU A 238 7.78 15.44 12.89
N ASP A 239 7.49 15.89 11.67
CA ASP A 239 6.26 16.60 11.35
C ASP A 239 5.01 15.70 11.41
N ALA A 240 5.16 14.38 11.20
CA ALA A 240 4.05 13.43 11.38
C ALA A 240 3.67 13.27 12.86
N PHE A 241 4.65 13.36 13.77
CA PHE A 241 4.38 13.35 15.22
C PHE A 241 3.58 14.58 15.67
N LYS A 242 3.77 15.74 15.03
CA LYS A 242 2.93 16.92 15.30
C LYS A 242 1.47 16.70 14.89
N MET A 243 1.21 15.89 13.85
CA MET A 243 -0.17 15.55 13.46
C MET A 243 -0.89 14.72 14.54
N LEU A 244 -0.17 13.91 15.32
CA LEU A 244 -0.75 13.15 16.44
C LEU A 244 -1.29 14.04 17.56
N CYS A 245 -0.86 15.31 17.65
CA CYS A 245 -1.46 16.26 18.59
C CYS A 245 -2.89 16.68 18.21
N ASN A 246 -3.32 16.41 16.98
CA ASN A 246 -4.70 16.65 16.54
C ASN A 246 -5.60 15.48 17.00
N VAL A 247 -6.52 15.76 17.94
CA VAL A 247 -7.37 14.72 18.56
C VAL A 247 -8.16 13.89 17.52
N PRO A 248 -8.85 14.47 16.53
CA PRO A 248 -9.46 13.70 15.44
C PRO A 248 -8.50 12.73 14.73
N PHE A 249 -7.27 13.17 14.46
CA PHE A 249 -6.25 12.34 13.81
C PHE A 249 -5.75 11.23 14.74
N LEU A 250 -5.55 11.52 16.02
CA LEU A 250 -5.14 10.51 17.02
C LEU A 250 -6.19 9.41 17.15
N ILE A 251 -7.47 9.77 17.26
CA ILE A 251 -8.58 8.80 17.32
C ILE A 251 -8.56 7.93 16.06
N PHE A 252 -8.41 8.52 14.89
CA PHE A 252 -8.31 7.79 13.62
C PHE A 252 -7.14 6.78 13.62
N ILE A 253 -5.96 7.19 14.07
CA ILE A 253 -4.78 6.30 14.15
C ILE A 253 -5.02 5.14 15.13
N ILE A 254 -5.60 5.40 16.30
CA ILE A 254 -5.92 4.34 17.28
C ILE A 254 -6.92 3.34 16.68
N CYS A 255 -8.02 3.82 16.08
CA CYS A 255 -8.99 2.96 15.42
C CYS A 255 -8.37 2.15 14.28
N SER A 256 -7.53 2.77 13.44
CA SER A 256 -6.83 2.08 12.37
C SER A 256 -5.87 1.00 12.90
N ALA A 257 -5.15 1.28 13.98
CA ALA A 257 -4.27 0.30 14.63
C ALA A 257 -5.06 -0.90 15.16
N MET A 258 -6.20 -0.65 15.82
CA MET A 258 -7.09 -1.70 16.30
C MET A 258 -7.64 -2.58 15.17
N ILE A 259 -7.97 -1.99 14.02
CA ILE A 259 -8.45 -2.73 12.83
C ILE A 259 -7.35 -3.64 12.24
N CYS A 260 -6.08 -3.23 12.33
CA CYS A 260 -4.96 -4.02 11.81
C CYS A 260 -4.69 -5.30 12.63
N VAL A 261 -5.06 -5.34 13.92
CA VAL A 261 -4.85 -6.52 14.79
C VAL A 261 -5.57 -7.77 14.25
N PRO A 262 -6.91 -7.78 14.05
CA PRO A 262 -7.59 -8.95 13.51
C PRO A 262 -7.18 -9.24 12.06
N LEU A 263 -6.79 -8.23 11.28
CA LEU A 263 -6.28 -8.43 9.92
C LEU A 263 -4.98 -9.24 9.91
N ALA A 264 -4.05 -8.95 10.82
CA ALA A 264 -2.81 -9.72 10.96
C ALA A 264 -3.11 -11.17 11.35
N TYR A 265 -4.03 -11.38 12.29
CA TYR A 265 -4.45 -12.71 12.70
C TYR A 265 -5.10 -13.50 11.55
N TYR A 266 -5.94 -12.84 10.76
CA TYR A 266 -6.57 -13.43 9.57
C TYR A 266 -5.52 -13.97 8.59
N PHE A 267 -4.52 -13.19 8.20
CA PHE A 267 -3.49 -13.67 7.28
C PHE A 267 -2.58 -14.75 7.88
N ALA A 268 -2.31 -14.69 9.19
CA ALA A 268 -1.44 -15.64 9.86
C ALA A 268 -2.06 -17.05 9.96
N TYR A 269 -3.34 -17.14 10.30
CA TYR A 269 -3.95 -18.42 10.71
C TYR A 269 -5.06 -18.94 9.81
N THR A 270 -5.65 -18.14 8.92
CA THR A 270 -6.74 -18.63 8.05
C THR A 270 -6.29 -19.80 7.16
N SER A 271 -5.09 -19.72 6.59
CA SER A 271 -4.54 -20.81 5.77
C SER A 271 -4.26 -22.09 6.57
N VAL A 272 -3.97 -21.96 7.87
CA VAL A 272 -3.79 -23.09 8.81
C VAL A 272 -5.12 -23.73 9.18
N TYR A 273 -6.17 -22.91 9.33
CA TYR A 273 -7.50 -23.36 9.76
C TYR A 273 -8.32 -24.01 8.64
N LEU A 274 -8.23 -23.50 7.40
CA LEU A 274 -9.01 -23.97 6.24
C LEU A 274 -8.96 -25.50 6.00
N PRO A 275 -7.79 -26.17 6.06
CA PRO A 275 -7.75 -27.63 5.93
C PRO A 275 -8.53 -28.39 7.02
N GLN A 276 -8.61 -27.84 8.23
CA GLN A 276 -9.25 -28.49 9.38
C GLN A 276 -10.78 -28.57 9.24
N ILE A 277 -11.36 -27.63 8.48
CA ILE A 277 -12.80 -27.59 8.16
C ILE A 277 -13.12 -28.18 6.78
N GLY A 278 -12.16 -28.87 6.14
CA GLY A 278 -12.37 -29.65 4.92
C GLY A 278 -11.99 -28.97 3.60
N PHE A 279 -11.45 -27.74 3.62
CA PHE A 279 -11.01 -27.06 2.39
C PHE A 279 -9.62 -27.54 1.95
N GLN A 280 -9.57 -28.19 0.78
CA GLN A 280 -8.35 -28.83 0.26
C GLN A 280 -7.33 -27.87 -0.38
N ALA A 281 -7.76 -26.68 -0.80
CA ALA A 281 -6.90 -25.69 -1.47
C ALA A 281 -6.93 -24.32 -0.76
N PRO A 282 -6.28 -24.18 0.42
CA PRO A 282 -6.37 -22.97 1.24
C PRO A 282 -5.99 -21.67 0.51
N ALA A 283 -4.93 -21.70 -0.31
CA ALA A 283 -4.52 -20.54 -1.09
C ALA A 283 -5.62 -20.08 -2.07
N SER A 284 -6.22 -21.02 -2.79
CA SER A 284 -7.31 -20.74 -3.73
C SER A 284 -8.56 -20.23 -3.00
N THR A 285 -8.91 -20.82 -1.85
CA THR A 285 -10.07 -20.38 -1.06
C THR A 285 -9.88 -18.94 -0.55
N MET A 286 -8.69 -18.60 -0.05
CA MET A 286 -8.39 -17.21 0.34
C MET A 286 -8.41 -16.25 -0.86
N ALA A 287 -7.95 -16.69 -2.03
CA ALA A 287 -8.02 -15.90 -3.26
C ALA A 287 -9.46 -15.60 -3.71
N LEU A 288 -10.40 -16.54 -3.51
CA LEU A 288 -11.83 -16.27 -3.74
C LEU A 288 -12.37 -15.14 -2.86
N GLY A 289 -11.87 -15.03 -1.62
CA GLY A 289 -12.14 -13.88 -0.76
C GLY A 289 -11.74 -12.56 -1.42
N GLN A 290 -10.55 -12.52 -2.02
CA GLN A 290 -10.04 -11.34 -2.74
C GLN A 290 -10.85 -11.02 -4.01
N VAL A 291 -11.39 -12.03 -4.70
CA VAL A 291 -12.31 -11.83 -5.84
C VAL A 291 -13.59 -11.11 -5.38
N SER A 292 -14.14 -11.50 -4.22
CA SER A 292 -15.32 -10.81 -3.67
C SER A 292 -15.00 -9.36 -3.28
N GLU A 293 -13.79 -9.07 -2.80
CA GLU A 293 -13.35 -7.70 -2.52
C GLU A 293 -13.35 -6.82 -3.79
N ILE A 294 -12.81 -7.30 -4.92
CA ILE A 294 -12.84 -6.56 -6.19
C ILE A 294 -14.28 -6.25 -6.59
N PHE A 295 -15.17 -7.23 -6.48
CA PHE A 295 -16.58 -7.06 -6.82
C PHE A 295 -17.21 -5.95 -5.97
N PHE A 296 -16.99 -5.96 -4.65
CA PHE A 296 -17.50 -4.89 -3.78
C PHE A 296 -16.84 -3.54 -4.05
N MET A 297 -15.53 -3.50 -4.36
CA MET A 297 -14.82 -2.26 -4.69
C MET A 297 -15.40 -1.60 -5.95
N LEU A 298 -15.80 -2.37 -6.95
CA LEU A 298 -16.50 -1.86 -8.14
C LEU A 298 -17.92 -1.34 -7.83
N LEU A 299 -18.57 -1.88 -6.79
CA LEU A 299 -19.88 -1.43 -6.34
C LEU A 299 -19.84 -0.22 -5.38
N VAL A 300 -18.67 0.12 -4.81
CA VAL A 300 -18.52 1.27 -3.89
C VAL A 300 -19.08 2.58 -4.48
N PRO A 301 -18.79 2.98 -5.74
CA PRO A 301 -19.37 4.21 -6.31
C PRO A 301 -20.90 4.19 -6.38
N PHE A 302 -21.48 3.01 -6.65
CA PHE A 302 -22.93 2.83 -6.70
C PHE A 302 -23.55 2.94 -5.31
N PHE A 303 -22.97 2.25 -4.31
CA PHE A 303 -23.45 2.33 -2.93
C PHE A 303 -23.25 3.70 -2.31
N PHE A 304 -22.17 4.42 -2.63
CA PHE A 304 -22.00 5.80 -2.18
C PHE A 304 -23.08 6.73 -2.72
N ARG A 305 -23.48 6.57 -4.00
CA ARG A 305 -24.57 7.34 -4.59
C ARG A 305 -25.93 7.04 -3.95
N LYS A 306 -26.18 5.77 -3.59
CA LYS A 306 -27.49 5.32 -3.10
C LYS A 306 -27.66 5.45 -1.58
N LEU A 307 -26.64 5.10 -0.79
CA LEU A 307 -26.70 4.99 0.68
C LEU A 307 -25.99 6.15 1.39
N GLY A 308 -25.12 6.87 0.69
CA GLY A 308 -24.26 7.89 1.28
C GLY A 308 -23.15 7.29 2.17
N VAL A 309 -22.19 8.15 2.55
CA VAL A 309 -20.98 7.73 3.27
C VAL A 309 -21.29 7.19 4.67
N LYS A 310 -22.22 7.81 5.41
CA LYS A 310 -22.52 7.46 6.81
C LYS A 310 -23.09 6.04 6.95
N ILE A 311 -24.11 5.70 6.16
CA ILE A 311 -24.75 4.39 6.21
C ILE A 311 -23.77 3.31 5.74
N MET A 312 -22.97 3.60 4.71
CA MET A 312 -21.99 2.64 4.20
C MET A 312 -20.94 2.27 5.26
N ILE A 313 -20.43 3.26 6.02
CA ILE A 313 -19.49 3.01 7.13
C ILE A 313 -20.17 2.17 8.22
N LEU A 314 -21.43 2.48 8.57
CA LEU A 314 -22.18 1.71 9.57
C LEU A 314 -22.35 0.24 9.16
N ILE A 315 -22.75 -0.02 7.91
CA ILE A 315 -22.88 -1.38 7.37
C ILE A 315 -21.52 -2.09 7.39
N GLY A 316 -20.44 -1.40 7.01
CA GLY A 316 -19.08 -1.95 7.06
C GLY A 316 -18.67 -2.36 8.47
N MET A 317 -18.94 -1.53 9.48
CA MET A 317 -18.66 -1.85 10.89
C MET A 317 -19.50 -3.04 11.38
N LEU A 318 -20.79 -3.10 11.03
CA LEU A 318 -21.66 -4.22 11.39
C LEU A 318 -21.22 -5.53 10.75
N ALA A 319 -20.86 -5.50 9.47
CA ALA A 319 -20.31 -6.67 8.76
C ALA A 319 -19.00 -7.14 9.38
N TRP A 320 -18.16 -6.21 9.86
CA TRP A 320 -16.94 -6.54 10.57
C TRP A 320 -17.22 -7.24 11.90
N VAL A 321 -18.18 -6.75 12.69
CA VAL A 321 -18.59 -7.40 13.94
C VAL A 321 -19.13 -8.80 13.65
N ALA A 322 -20.03 -8.94 12.66
CA ALA A 322 -20.61 -10.23 12.28
C ALA A 322 -19.56 -11.24 11.78
N ARG A 323 -18.45 -10.79 11.20
CA ARG A 323 -17.35 -11.66 10.75
C ARG A 323 -16.60 -12.34 11.90
N TYR A 324 -16.53 -11.68 13.06
CA TYR A 324 -15.75 -12.13 14.22
C TYR A 324 -16.62 -12.52 15.43
N ALA A 325 -17.95 -12.47 15.30
CA ALA A 325 -18.91 -12.98 16.28
C ALA A 325 -19.07 -14.50 16.13
#